data_AF-A0A947HI55-F1
#
_entry.id   AF-A0A947HI55-F1
#
_cell.length_a   1.000
_cell.length_b   1.000
_cell.length_c   1.000
_cell.angle_alpha   90.00
_cell.angle_beta   90.00
_cell.angle_gamma   90.00
#
_symmetry.space_group_name_H-M   'P 1'
#
loop_
_entity.id
_entity.type
_entity.pdbx_description
1 polymer ?
#
loop_
_entity_poly.entity_id
_entity_poly.type
_entity_poly.pdbx_seq_one_letter_code
_entity_poly.pdbx_strand_id
1 'polypeptide(L)'
;MSDGKLIPSHAARYLRVTELRERARQLDLARATAVRNAAQADLDQRSRDHEDAVTEGATMLRTRTDAATLALVAGALQVSGRAITTAEAALAATRPPEDTARGALQDAAQRRLAAGRWTADMKRAAIAEHDRQDDRAATDRAGSERSAASREAARDGD
;
A
#
# COMPACT_ATOMS: atom_id res chain seq x y z
N MET A 1 -25.76 -12.08 25.61
CA MET A 1 -24.75 -11.33 24.82
C MET A 1 -25.38 -11.08 23.46
N SER A 2 -25.70 -9.83 23.08
CA SER A 2 -26.48 -9.56 21.86
C SER A 2 -25.59 -9.45 20.62
N ASP A 3 -26.07 -10.01 19.49
CA ASP A 3 -25.42 -9.98 18.18
C ASP A 3 -25.07 -8.55 17.71
N GLY A 4 -25.82 -7.54 18.18
CA GLY A 4 -25.56 -6.13 17.88
C GLY A 4 -24.21 -5.59 18.36
N LYS A 5 -23.57 -6.20 19.37
CA LYS A 5 -22.22 -5.80 19.82
C LYS A 5 -21.09 -6.44 18.99
N LEU A 6 -21.35 -7.56 18.30
CA LEU A 6 -20.35 -8.23 17.48
C LEU A 6 -20.11 -7.46 16.17
N ILE A 7 -21.15 -6.96 15.52
CA ILE A 7 -21.07 -6.39 14.17
C ILE A 7 -20.13 -5.17 14.07
N PRO A 8 -20.22 -4.13 14.92
CA PRO A 8 -19.29 -2.98 14.85
C PRO A 8 -17.84 -3.36 15.18
N SER A 9 -17.63 -4.35 16.06
CA SER A 9 -16.30 -4.81 16.46
C SER A 9 -15.58 -5.57 15.35
N HIS A 10 -16.31 -6.32 14.53
CA HIS A 10 -15.78 -7.01 13.35
C HIS A 10 -15.40 -6.02 12.23
N ALA A 11 -16.21 -4.98 12.00
CA ALA A 11 -15.91 -3.93 11.02
C ALA A 11 -14.64 -3.15 11.38
N ALA A 12 -14.50 -2.75 12.65
CA ALA A 12 -13.29 -2.10 13.14
C ALA A 12 -12.03 -2.99 13.01
N ARG A 13 -12.16 -4.30 13.29
CA ARG A 13 -11.05 -5.26 13.10
C ARG A 13 -10.67 -5.40 11.63
N TYR A 14 -11.65 -5.50 10.73
CA TYR A 14 -11.39 -5.60 9.30
C TYR A 14 -10.68 -4.34 8.76
N LEU A 15 -11.14 -3.14 9.15
CA LEU A 15 -10.48 -1.88 8.81
C LEU A 15 -9.01 -1.88 9.25
N ARG A 16 -8.74 -2.23 10.50
CA ARG A 16 -7.37 -2.31 11.03
C ARG A 16 -6.49 -3.28 10.24
N VAL A 17 -7.01 -4.44 9.85
CA VAL A 17 -6.26 -5.40 9.01
C VAL A 17 -5.96 -4.82 7.63
N THR A 18 -6.92 -4.12 7.01
CA THR A 18 -6.68 -3.48 5.70
C THR A 18 -5.67 -2.33 5.78
N GLU A 19 -5.66 -1.55 6.86
CA GLU A 19 -4.65 -0.51 7.11
C GLU A 19 -3.24 -1.09 7.24
N LEU A 20 -3.09 -2.19 8.00
CA LEU A 20 -1.80 -2.87 8.15
C LEU A 20 -1.31 -3.44 6.81
N ARG A 21 -2.22 -3.98 5.99
CA ARG A 21 -1.88 -4.46 4.64
C ARG A 21 -1.46 -3.33 3.71
N GLU A 22 -2.15 -2.19 3.74
CA GLU A 22 -1.75 -1.01 2.96
C GLU A 22 -0.35 -0.53 3.36
N ARG A 23 -0.06 -0.42 4.66
CA ARG A 23 1.28 -0.08 5.15
C ARG A 23 2.35 -1.08 4.70
N ALA A 24 2.06 -2.37 4.72
CA ALA A 24 2.99 -3.38 4.20
C ALA A 24 3.28 -3.16 2.70
N ARG A 25 2.25 -2.83 1.89
CA ARG A 25 2.44 -2.51 0.47
C ARG A 25 3.20 -1.21 0.22
N GLN A 26 3.07 -0.22 1.10
CA GLN A 26 3.89 0.99 1.05
C GLN A 26 5.38 0.66 1.27
N LEU A 27 5.69 -0.25 2.20
CA LEU A 27 7.07 -0.71 2.43
C LEU A 27 7.60 -1.52 1.24
N ASP A 28 6.77 -2.37 0.63
CA ASP A 28 7.14 -3.12 -0.57
C ASP A 28 7.50 -2.16 -1.73
N LEU A 29 6.68 -1.13 -1.95
CA LEU A 29 6.95 -0.10 -2.97
C LEU A 29 8.24 0.67 -2.64
N ALA A 30 8.43 1.10 -1.39
CA ALA A 30 9.64 1.80 -0.99
C ALA A 30 10.92 0.96 -1.24
N ARG A 31 10.86 -0.35 -0.99
CA ARG A 31 11.96 -1.28 -1.30
C ARG A 31 12.20 -1.40 -2.80
N ALA A 32 11.16 -1.56 -3.60
CA ALA A 32 11.28 -1.62 -5.06
C ALA A 32 11.91 -0.33 -5.63
N THR A 33 11.48 0.83 -5.16
CA THR A 33 12.05 2.12 -5.53
C THR A 33 13.52 2.24 -5.10
N ALA A 34 13.89 1.77 -3.90
CA ALA A 34 15.27 1.78 -3.45
C ALA A 34 16.18 0.91 -4.35
N VAL A 35 15.70 -0.28 -4.76
CA VAL A 35 16.44 -1.16 -5.68
C VAL A 35 16.62 -0.51 -7.05
N ARG A 36 15.59 0.13 -7.62
CA ARG A 36 15.71 0.90 -8.87
C ARG A 36 16.74 2.01 -8.74
N ASN A 37 16.71 2.78 -7.65
CA ASN A 37 17.65 3.88 -7.43
C ASN A 37 19.10 3.37 -7.34
N ALA A 38 19.32 2.22 -6.70
CA ALA A 38 20.63 1.58 -6.66
C ALA A 38 21.09 1.11 -8.05
N ALA A 39 20.19 0.53 -8.86
CA ALA A 39 20.51 0.13 -10.23
C ALA A 39 20.82 1.34 -11.13
N GLN A 40 20.11 2.46 -10.96
CA GLN A 40 20.41 3.71 -11.66
C GLN A 40 21.79 4.25 -11.26
N ALA A 41 22.11 4.26 -9.96
CA ALA A 41 23.41 4.72 -9.48
C ALA A 41 24.57 3.86 -10.00
N ASP A 42 24.38 2.53 -10.12
CA ASP A 42 25.38 1.66 -10.75
C ASP A 42 25.55 2.00 -12.23
N LEU A 43 24.46 2.19 -12.99
CA LEU A 43 24.55 2.62 -14.40
C LEU A 43 25.28 3.95 -14.56
N ASP A 44 24.98 4.93 -13.72
CA ASP A 44 25.64 6.25 -13.72
C ASP A 44 27.14 6.12 -13.38
N GLN A 45 27.52 5.17 -12.52
CA GLN A 45 28.92 4.86 -12.24
C GLN A 45 29.60 4.19 -13.43
N ARG A 46 28.99 3.15 -14.03
CA ARG A 46 29.56 2.45 -15.20
C ARG A 46 29.74 3.38 -16.40
N SER A 47 28.83 4.34 -16.56
CA SER A 47 28.91 5.34 -17.63
C SER A 47 30.12 6.25 -17.44
N ARG A 48 30.36 6.73 -16.21
CA ARG A 48 31.55 7.52 -15.88
C ARG A 48 32.84 6.72 -16.04
N ASP A 49 32.87 5.48 -15.55
CA ASP A 49 34.04 4.59 -15.72
C ASP A 49 34.37 4.37 -17.21
N HIS A 50 33.35 4.29 -18.07
CA HIS A 50 33.55 4.15 -19.52
C HIS A 50 34.07 5.44 -20.16
N GLU A 51 33.54 6.61 -19.79
CA GLU A 51 34.04 7.91 -20.24
C GLU A 51 35.52 8.12 -19.85
N ASP A 52 35.89 7.72 -18.64
CA ASP A 52 37.27 7.74 -18.16
C ASP A 52 38.15 6.80 -19.00
N ALA A 53 37.69 5.56 -19.26
CA ALA A 53 38.42 4.61 -20.11
C ALA A 53 38.59 5.11 -21.55
N VAL A 54 37.60 5.81 -22.11
CA VAL A 54 37.69 6.47 -23.42
C VAL A 54 38.75 7.58 -23.39
N THR A 55 38.74 8.40 -22.35
CA THR A 55 39.67 9.54 -22.20
C THR A 55 41.11 9.07 -22.00
N GLU A 56 41.32 8.07 -21.13
CA GLU A 56 42.62 7.45 -20.89
C GLU A 56 43.12 6.75 -22.14
N GLY A 57 42.27 5.95 -22.80
CA GLY A 57 42.60 5.29 -24.05
C GLY A 57 43.00 6.27 -25.15
N ALA A 58 42.27 7.37 -25.32
CA ALA A 58 42.63 8.42 -26.27
C ALA A 58 43.98 9.08 -25.93
N THR A 59 44.27 9.28 -24.65
CA THR A 59 45.55 9.84 -24.19
C THR A 59 46.72 8.89 -24.46
N MET A 60 46.54 7.59 -24.19
CA MET A 60 47.52 6.56 -24.53
C MET A 60 47.81 6.54 -26.04
N LEU A 61 46.77 6.57 -26.87
CA LEU A 61 46.91 6.55 -28.32
C LEU A 61 47.54 7.83 -28.90
N ARG A 62 47.56 8.95 -28.18
CA ARG A 62 48.33 10.14 -28.61
C ARG A 62 49.83 9.99 -28.36
N THR A 63 50.21 9.20 -27.36
CA THR A 63 51.62 9.01 -26.99
C THR A 63 52.24 7.78 -27.64
N ARG A 64 51.45 6.73 -27.87
CA ARG A 64 51.92 5.45 -28.40
C ARG A 64 50.83 4.76 -29.22
N THR A 65 51.14 4.43 -30.48
CA THR A 65 50.21 3.83 -31.44
C THR A 65 50.71 2.51 -31.99
N ASP A 66 51.23 1.65 -31.11
CA ASP A 66 51.55 0.27 -31.48
C ASP A 66 50.35 -0.67 -31.32
N ALA A 67 50.43 -1.84 -31.95
CA ALA A 67 49.36 -2.83 -31.93
C ALA A 67 48.99 -3.29 -30.51
N ALA A 68 49.96 -3.34 -29.59
CA ALA A 68 49.71 -3.71 -28.20
C ALA A 68 48.87 -2.65 -27.47
N THR A 69 49.20 -1.37 -27.68
CA THR A 69 48.46 -0.24 -27.11
C THR A 69 47.03 -0.19 -27.66
N LEU A 70 46.86 -0.39 -28.98
CA LEU A 70 45.55 -0.47 -29.61
C LEU A 70 44.70 -1.62 -29.04
N ALA A 71 45.29 -2.80 -28.88
CA ALA A 71 44.59 -3.96 -28.32
C ALA A 71 44.16 -3.75 -26.87
N LEU A 72 45.02 -3.12 -26.05
CA LEU A 72 44.69 -2.78 -24.66
C LEU A 72 43.52 -1.80 -24.56
N VAL A 73 43.55 -0.71 -25.34
CA VAL A 73 42.47 0.29 -25.35
C VAL A 73 41.17 -0.34 -25.85
N ALA A 74 41.20 -1.10 -26.95
CA ALA A 74 40.01 -1.78 -27.46
C ALA A 74 39.41 -2.76 -26.44
N GLY A 75 40.27 -3.52 -25.74
CA GLY A 75 39.83 -4.42 -24.67
C GLY A 75 39.17 -3.70 -23.50
N ALA A 76 39.77 -2.60 -23.02
CA ALA A 76 39.20 -1.79 -21.94
C ALA A 76 37.83 -1.20 -22.31
N LEU A 77 37.69 -0.68 -23.53
CA LEU A 77 36.42 -0.15 -24.05
C LEU A 77 35.35 -1.23 -24.20
N GLN A 78 35.73 -2.43 -24.67
CA GLN A 78 34.81 -3.55 -24.80
C GLN A 78 34.29 -4.02 -23.42
N VAL A 79 35.17 -4.11 -22.43
CA VAL A 79 34.80 -4.52 -21.06
C VAL A 79 33.89 -3.48 -20.40
N SER A 80 34.26 -2.20 -20.44
CA SER A 80 33.45 -1.12 -19.87
C SER A 80 32.10 -0.96 -20.57
N GLY A 81 32.05 -1.06 -21.91
CA GLY A 81 30.80 -1.05 -22.67
C GLY A 81 29.86 -2.20 -22.28
N ARG A 82 30.40 -3.42 -22.09
CA ARG A 82 29.61 -4.56 -21.60
C ARG A 82 29.07 -4.35 -20.17
N ALA A 83 29.85 -3.68 -19.32
CA ALA A 83 29.41 -3.34 -17.97
C ALA A 83 28.20 -2.39 -17.99
N ILE A 84 28.21 -1.38 -18.89
CA ILE A 84 27.05 -0.50 -19.11
C ILE A 84 25.83 -1.30 -19.55
N THR A 85 25.93 -2.13 -20.59
CA THR A 85 24.79 -2.93 -21.07
C THR A 85 24.23 -3.84 -19.99
N THR A 86 25.09 -4.37 -19.11
CA THR A 86 24.65 -5.19 -17.97
C THR A 86 23.89 -4.35 -16.93
N ALA A 87 24.38 -3.15 -16.61
CA ALA A 87 23.72 -2.23 -15.70
C ALA A 87 22.37 -1.73 -16.25
N GLU A 88 22.29 -1.43 -17.55
CA GLU A 88 21.03 -1.08 -18.23
C GLU A 88 20.00 -2.22 -18.15
N ALA A 89 20.43 -3.47 -18.38
CA ALA A 89 19.56 -4.63 -18.25
C ALA A 89 19.07 -4.82 -16.81
N ALA A 90 19.95 -4.61 -15.82
CA ALA A 90 19.58 -4.67 -14.40
C ALA A 90 18.56 -3.58 -14.03
N LEU A 91 18.75 -2.35 -14.50
CA LEU A 91 17.79 -1.24 -14.32
C LEU A 91 16.45 -1.53 -15.02
N ALA A 92 16.47 -2.08 -16.23
CA ALA A 92 15.24 -2.49 -16.90
C ALA A 92 14.47 -3.55 -16.11
N ALA A 93 15.20 -4.48 -15.47
CA ALA A 93 14.62 -5.53 -14.64
C ALA A 93 13.98 -5.02 -13.33
N THR A 94 14.25 -3.78 -12.89
CA THR A 94 13.60 -3.21 -11.69
C THR A 94 12.21 -2.63 -11.98
N ARG A 95 11.84 -2.37 -13.24
CA ARG A 95 10.53 -1.78 -13.58
C ARG A 95 9.35 -2.70 -13.23
N PRO A 96 9.33 -4.00 -13.60
CA PRO A 96 8.19 -4.87 -13.32
C PRO A 96 7.88 -5.02 -11.80
N PRO A 97 8.87 -5.19 -10.91
CA PRO A 97 8.65 -5.19 -9.46
C PRO A 97 8.05 -3.88 -8.94
N GLU A 98 8.51 -2.72 -9.43
CA GLU A 98 7.98 -1.41 -9.01
C GLU A 98 6.52 -1.22 -9.43
N ASP A 99 6.19 -1.58 -10.67
CA ASP A 99 4.81 -1.50 -11.18
C ASP A 99 3.89 -2.47 -10.43
N THR A 100 4.36 -3.68 -10.14
CA THR A 100 3.64 -4.67 -9.33
C THR A 100 3.38 -4.15 -7.91
N ALA A 101 4.38 -3.55 -7.27
CA ALA A 101 4.24 -2.98 -5.93
C ALA A 101 3.27 -1.79 -5.93
N ARG A 102 3.30 -0.95 -6.97
CA ARG A 102 2.36 0.17 -7.14
C ARG A 102 0.92 -0.30 -7.30
N GLY A 103 0.68 -1.31 -8.15
CA GLY A 103 -0.65 -1.92 -8.30
C GLY A 103 -1.16 -2.53 -7.00
N ALA A 104 -0.32 -3.29 -6.30
CA ALA A 104 -0.68 -3.89 -5.01
C ALA A 104 -1.02 -2.84 -3.92
N LEU A 105 -0.33 -1.70 -3.93
CA LEU A 105 -0.62 -0.58 -3.03
C LEU A 105 -1.98 0.06 -3.36
N GLN A 106 -2.27 0.29 -4.64
CA GLN A 106 -3.56 0.83 -5.08
C GLN A 106 -4.71 -0.09 -4.66
N ASP A 107 -4.58 -1.40 -4.87
CA ASP A 107 -5.56 -2.39 -4.44
C ASP A 107 -5.77 -2.39 -2.92
N ALA A 108 -4.68 -2.28 -2.15
CA ALA A 108 -4.75 -2.22 -0.70
C ALA A 108 -5.47 -0.95 -0.21
N ALA A 109 -5.18 0.20 -0.82
CA ALA A 109 -5.85 1.47 -0.52
C ALA A 109 -7.35 1.42 -0.85
N GLN A 110 -7.73 0.84 -1.99
CA GLN A 110 -9.15 0.64 -2.34
C GLN A 110 -9.87 -0.24 -1.32
N ARG A 111 -9.24 -1.34 -0.87
CA ARG A 111 -9.79 -2.22 0.17
C ARG A 111 -9.95 -1.50 1.50
N ARG A 112 -9.00 -0.63 1.91
CA ARG A 112 -9.13 0.19 3.11
C ARG A 112 -10.31 1.16 3.00
N LEU A 113 -10.47 1.83 1.86
CA LEU A 113 -11.61 2.73 1.63
C LEU A 113 -12.95 1.99 1.72
N ALA A 114 -13.04 0.79 1.13
CA ALA A 114 -14.23 -0.06 1.24
C ALA A 114 -14.51 -0.50 2.69
N ALA A 115 -13.47 -0.90 3.44
CA ALA A 115 -13.60 -1.26 4.85
C ALA A 115 -14.07 -0.07 5.71
N GLY A 116 -13.57 1.14 5.42
CA GLY A 116 -13.99 2.37 6.09
C GLY A 116 -15.46 2.70 5.85
N ARG A 117 -15.90 2.60 4.58
CA ARG A 117 -17.32 2.76 4.21
C ARG A 117 -18.21 1.77 4.94
N TRP A 118 -17.89 0.48 4.89
CA TRP A 118 -18.66 -0.55 5.57
C TRP A 118 -18.72 -0.32 7.09
N THR A 119 -17.62 0.11 7.72
CA THR A 119 -17.60 0.44 9.15
C THR A 119 -18.52 1.62 9.48
N ALA A 120 -18.55 2.66 8.64
CA ALA A 120 -19.45 3.79 8.81
C ALA A 120 -20.92 3.36 8.67
N ASP A 121 -21.21 2.50 7.68
CA ASP A 121 -22.56 1.96 7.45
C ASP A 121 -23.04 1.12 8.63
N MET A 122 -22.19 0.26 9.19
CA MET A 122 -22.50 -0.54 10.38
C MET A 122 -22.74 0.31 11.61
N LYS A 123 -22.00 1.42 11.80
CA LYS A 123 -22.27 2.38 12.88
C LYS A 123 -23.64 3.03 12.72
N ARG A 124 -23.99 3.48 11.50
CA ARG A 124 -25.30 4.07 11.21
C ARG A 124 -26.44 3.07 11.47
N ALA A 125 -26.29 1.83 11.02
CA ALA A 125 -27.27 0.78 11.25
C ALA A 125 -27.44 0.45 12.74
N ALA A 126 -26.34 0.40 13.50
CA ALA A 126 -26.39 0.16 14.94
C ALA A 126 -27.12 1.27 15.71
N ILE A 127 -26.87 2.54 15.34
CA ILE A 127 -27.60 3.69 15.91
C ILE A 127 -29.10 3.57 15.58
N ALA A 128 -29.45 3.35 14.31
CA ALA A 128 -30.84 3.23 13.89
C ALA A 128 -31.59 2.02 14.50
N GLU A 129 -30.89 0.93 14.83
CA GLU A 129 -31.48 -0.20 15.57
C GLU A 129 -31.71 0.13 17.04
N HIS A 130 -30.78 0.87 17.66
CA HIS A 130 -30.94 1.33 19.04
C HIS A 130 -32.14 2.28 19.16
N ASP A 131 -32.26 3.25 18.27
CA ASP A 131 -33.40 4.18 18.24
C ASP A 131 -34.74 3.40 18.13
N ARG A 132 -34.80 2.38 17.26
CA ARG A 132 -35.97 1.49 17.14
C ARG A 132 -36.22 0.61 18.37
N GLN A 133 -35.20 0.30 19.18
CA GLN A 133 -35.38 -0.41 20.46
C GLN A 133 -35.91 0.52 21.54
N ASP A 134 -35.38 1.75 21.61
CA ASP A 134 -35.86 2.78 22.52
C ASP A 134 -37.33 3.13 22.26
N ASP A 135 -37.73 3.25 20.99
CA ASP A 135 -39.12 3.49 20.58
C ASP A 135 -40.07 2.36 21.03
N ARG A 136 -39.65 1.09 20.85
CA ARG A 136 -40.41 -0.08 21.33
C ARG A 136 -40.54 -0.08 22.85
N ALA A 137 -39.43 0.15 23.57
CA ALA A 137 -39.43 0.20 25.03
C ALA A 137 -40.26 1.36 25.59
N ALA A 138 -40.30 2.51 24.91
CA ALA A 138 -41.19 3.62 25.26
C ALA A 138 -42.66 3.24 25.06
N THR A 139 -42.99 2.58 23.94
CA THR A 139 -44.34 2.11 23.62
C THR A 139 -44.84 1.09 24.64
N ASP A 140 -44.00 0.13 25.02
CA ASP A 140 -44.33 -0.92 25.99
C ASP A 140 -44.58 -0.35 27.39
N ARG A 141 -43.77 0.65 27.81
CA ARG A 141 -43.98 1.38 29.08
C ARG A 141 -45.30 2.12 29.09
N ALA A 142 -45.58 2.91 28.05
CA ALA A 142 -46.84 3.63 27.94
C ALA A 142 -48.06 2.68 27.90
N GLY A 143 -47.93 1.53 27.22
CA GLY A 143 -48.98 0.49 27.22
C GLY A 143 -49.21 -0.13 28.59
N SER A 144 -48.14 -0.38 29.33
CA SER A 144 -48.19 -0.93 30.69
C SER A 144 -48.81 0.05 31.69
N GLU A 145 -48.44 1.33 31.62
CA GLU A 145 -49.01 2.42 32.43
C GLU A 145 -50.51 2.58 32.16
N ARG A 146 -50.92 2.61 30.88
CA ARG A 146 -52.35 2.63 30.51
C ARG A 146 -53.12 1.44 31.10
N SER A 147 -52.55 0.24 30.98
CA SER A 147 -53.17 -0.97 31.51
C SER A 147 -53.28 -0.96 33.04
N ALA A 148 -52.31 -0.36 33.73
CA ALA A 148 -52.35 -0.20 35.18
C ALA A 148 -53.44 0.79 35.60
N ALA A 149 -53.51 1.96 34.98
CA ALA A 149 -54.53 2.97 35.24
C ALA A 149 -55.94 2.43 34.99
N SER A 150 -56.16 1.67 33.90
CA SER A 150 -57.46 1.03 33.64
C SER A 150 -57.86 0.03 34.73
N ARG A 151 -56.90 -0.71 35.31
CA ARG A 151 -57.20 -1.65 36.41
C ARG A 151 -57.48 -0.93 37.72
N GLU A 152 -56.82 0.19 37.97
CA GLU A 152 -57.03 1.01 39.17
C GLU A 152 -58.42 1.68 39.15
N ALA A 153 -58.79 2.31 38.04
CA ALA A 153 -60.12 2.90 37.87
C ALA A 153 -61.27 1.87 38.00
N ALA A 154 -61.04 0.62 37.60
CA ALA A 154 -62.03 -0.45 37.74
C ALA A 154 -62.19 -0.93 39.20
N ARG A 155 -61.22 -0.68 40.09
CA ARG A 155 -61.34 -0.99 41.52
C ARG A 155 -62.07 0.09 42.31
N ASP A 156 -61.89 1.35 41.94
CA ASP A 156 -62.50 2.48 42.65
C ASP A 156 -63.96 2.74 42.22
N GLY A 157 -64.44 2.05 41.19
CA GLY A 157 -65.81 2.15 40.66
C GLY A 157 -66.82 1.16 41.26
N ASP A 158 -66.39 0.30 42.18
CA ASP A 158 -67.22 -0.61 43.01
C ASP A 158 -67.47 0.03 44.39
#